data_AF-A0A2D6NG20-F1
#
_entry.id   AF-A0A2D6NG20-F1
#
_cell.length_a   1.000
_cell.length_b   1.000
_cell.length_c   1.000
_cell.angle_alpha   90.00
_cell.angle_beta   90.00
_cell.angle_gamma   90.00
#
_symmetry.space_group_name_H-M   'P 1'
#
loop_
_entity.id
_entity.type
_entity.pdbx_description
1 polymer ?
#
loop_
_entity_poly.entity_id
_entity_poly.type
_entity_poly.pdbx_seq_one_letter_code
_entity_poly.pdbx_strand_id
1 'polypeptide(L)'
;MNRLKEGLLNVVLGACFLLPAVPSAVADTNAVVGPLTSNTNITWNWKKECYLGSSSDTNGFVSGSNGWHGAGSTGILDAVANEHYVFDSWSGTINSTNNPLYVAMNSPHTVQANFKEKLTEMGTPEKWLDEHNLDEDLTDPDKDGHYTWEEYVADTVPTNTESVFYTSINGPSNVVLNNTSLERTYGLNYRESLTDGAWQNYTNGITGNGGSMSIHVDAKEESDNRHYQGTVRKEE
;
A
#
# COMPACT_ATOMS: atom_id res chain seq x y z
N MET A 1 -36.62 42.08 64.32
CA MET A 1 -36.31 42.63 62.99
C MET A 1 -34.98 42.05 62.55
N ASN A 2 -34.99 41.01 61.71
CA ASN A 2 -34.00 40.77 60.64
C ASN A 2 -34.37 39.46 59.93
N ARG A 3 -34.73 39.62 58.65
CA ARG A 3 -35.08 38.57 57.69
C ARG A 3 -33.84 37.73 57.39
N LEU A 4 -33.97 36.41 57.46
CA LEU A 4 -33.06 35.52 56.73
C LEU A 4 -33.39 35.69 55.24
N LYS A 5 -32.40 36.14 54.46
CA LYS A 5 -32.48 36.06 53.00
C LYS A 5 -32.20 34.61 52.63
N GLU A 6 -33.20 33.93 52.08
CA GLU A 6 -32.97 32.68 51.36
C GLU A 6 -32.08 32.99 50.16
N GLY A 7 -30.87 32.46 50.17
CA GLY A 7 -30.01 32.45 49.01
C GLY A 7 -30.34 31.22 48.18
N LEU A 8 -30.91 31.42 46.99
CA LEU A 8 -30.95 30.40 45.95
C LEU A 8 -29.51 30.09 45.54
N LEU A 9 -28.99 28.94 45.95
CA LEU A 9 -27.78 28.39 45.36
C LEU A 9 -28.18 27.68 44.08
N ASN A 10 -28.16 28.40 42.96
CA ASN A 10 -28.26 27.80 41.63
C ASN A 10 -26.97 27.02 41.36
N VAL A 11 -26.98 25.71 41.59
CA VAL A 11 -25.95 24.83 41.03
C VAL A 11 -26.27 24.64 39.56
N VAL A 12 -25.77 25.55 38.72
CA VAL A 12 -25.77 25.36 37.26
C VAL A 12 -24.68 24.34 36.95
N LEU A 13 -25.04 23.08 36.77
CA LEU A 13 -24.16 22.07 36.17
C LEU A 13 -24.10 22.28 34.66
N GLY A 14 -23.41 23.33 34.24
CA GLY A 14 -23.09 23.58 32.84
C GLY A 14 -21.68 23.10 32.54
N ALA A 15 -21.53 21.85 32.09
CA ALA A 15 -20.29 21.42 31.44
C ALA A 15 -20.35 21.86 29.97
N CYS A 16 -19.96 23.10 29.70
CA CYS A 16 -19.69 23.56 28.34
C CYS A 16 -18.19 23.38 28.07
N PHE A 17 -17.81 22.28 27.40
CA PHE A 17 -16.53 22.17 26.72
C PHE A 17 -16.79 21.88 25.25
N LEU A 18 -16.55 22.90 24.42
CA LEU A 18 -16.53 22.78 22.96
C LEU A 18 -15.23 22.09 22.55
N LEU A 19 -15.23 20.77 22.50
CA LEU A 19 -14.37 19.98 21.63
C LEU A 19 -15.26 19.00 20.86
N PRO A 20 -15.06 18.81 19.55
CA PRO A 20 -15.91 17.94 18.76
C PRO A 20 -15.75 16.48 19.24
N ALA A 21 -16.89 15.82 19.48
CA ALA A 21 -17.04 14.38 19.73
C ALA A 21 -16.80 13.81 21.15
N VAL A 22 -17.28 14.48 22.21
CA VAL A 22 -17.55 13.82 23.51
C VAL A 22 -19.02 13.33 23.51
N PRO A 23 -19.34 12.08 23.89
CA PRO A 23 -20.74 11.66 24.00
C PRO A 23 -21.49 12.54 25.00
N SER A 24 -22.72 12.91 24.64
CA SER A 24 -23.58 13.70 25.52
C SER A 24 -23.76 12.96 26.85
N ALA A 25 -23.36 13.59 27.96
CA ALA A 25 -23.71 13.11 29.28
C ALA A 25 -25.23 13.26 29.45
N VAL A 26 -25.99 12.19 29.22
CA VAL A 26 -27.41 12.15 29.56
C VAL A 26 -27.48 11.92 31.06
N ALA A 27 -27.76 12.98 31.81
CA ALA A 27 -28.19 12.83 33.19
C ALA A 27 -29.66 12.39 33.17
N ASP A 28 -29.93 11.11 33.45
CA ASP A 28 -31.27 10.69 33.88
C ASP A 28 -31.56 11.40 35.20
N THR A 29 -32.33 12.48 35.14
CA THR A 29 -32.70 13.26 36.31
C THR A 29 -34.08 12.83 36.80
N ASN A 30 -34.10 11.91 37.77
CA ASN A 30 -35.25 11.76 38.67
C ASN A 30 -35.18 12.83 39.76
N ALA A 31 -35.40 14.10 39.38
CA ALA A 31 -35.42 15.20 40.33
C ALA A 31 -36.82 15.35 40.93
N VAL A 32 -37.00 14.90 42.18
CA VAL A 32 -38.18 15.25 42.98
C VAL A 32 -37.95 16.63 43.60
N VAL A 33 -38.80 17.60 43.25
CA VAL A 33 -38.73 18.95 43.81
C VAL A 33 -39.40 18.97 45.19
N GLY A 34 -38.60 19.20 46.24
CA GLY A 34 -39.04 19.31 47.64
C GLY A 34 -37.91 19.81 48.55
N PRO A 35 -38.20 20.16 49.82
CA PRO A 35 -37.16 20.59 50.75
C PRO A 35 -36.16 19.46 51.01
N LEU A 36 -34.86 19.74 50.91
CA LEU A 36 -33.79 18.85 51.37
C LEU A 36 -33.84 18.80 52.90
N THR A 37 -34.55 17.81 53.46
CA THR A 37 -34.74 17.66 54.91
C THR A 37 -33.61 16.86 55.58
N SER A 38 -32.61 16.43 54.82
CA SER A 38 -31.45 15.66 55.30
C SER A 38 -30.25 15.87 54.39
N ASN A 39 -29.06 15.56 54.89
CA ASN A 39 -27.83 15.60 54.09
C ASN A 39 -27.91 14.55 52.97
N THR A 40 -27.66 14.98 51.72
CA THR A 40 -27.59 14.12 50.53
C THR A 40 -26.15 14.03 50.05
N ASN A 41 -25.66 12.83 49.79
CA ASN A 41 -24.35 12.61 49.17
C ASN A 41 -24.54 12.35 47.67
N ILE A 42 -23.84 13.12 46.84
CA ILE A 42 -23.73 12.87 45.40
C ILE A 42 -22.38 12.21 45.16
N THR A 43 -22.37 11.02 44.57
CA THR A 43 -21.15 10.33 44.17
C THR A 43 -21.04 10.35 42.65
N TRP A 44 -19.99 10.98 42.13
CA TRP A 44 -19.67 10.96 40.71
C TRP A 44 -18.79 9.74 40.41
N ASN A 45 -19.31 8.81 39.61
CA ASN A 45 -18.58 7.62 39.17
C ASN A 45 -17.97 7.86 37.77
N TRP A 46 -16.85 8.59 37.72
CA TRP A 46 -16.13 8.81 36.47
C TRP A 46 -15.39 7.54 36.03
N LYS A 47 -15.51 7.18 34.75
CA LYS A 47 -14.65 6.17 34.10
C LYS A 47 -13.81 6.85 33.03
N LYS A 48 -12.52 6.51 32.96
CA LYS A 48 -11.63 7.00 31.90
C LYS A 48 -11.94 6.26 30.60
N GLU A 49 -12.04 6.99 29.51
CA GLU A 49 -12.14 6.44 28.15
C GLU A 49 -10.95 6.92 27.30
N CYS A 50 -10.58 6.12 26.29
CA CYS A 50 -9.53 6.39 25.33
C CYS A 50 -10.09 6.22 23.90
N TYR A 51 -9.68 7.10 22.98
CA TYR A 51 -10.16 7.07 21.60
C TYR A 51 -9.27 6.20 20.72
N LEU A 52 -9.85 5.31 19.92
CA LEU A 52 -9.20 4.56 18.86
C LEU A 52 -9.69 5.08 17.51
N GLY A 53 -8.81 5.74 16.78
CA GLY A 53 -9.04 6.15 15.39
C GLY A 53 -8.31 5.23 14.44
N SER A 54 -8.98 4.83 13.36
CA SER A 54 -8.34 4.14 12.25
C SER A 54 -8.67 4.77 10.90
N SER A 55 -7.73 4.66 9.98
CA SER A 55 -7.89 4.99 8.57
C SER A 55 -7.24 3.92 7.69
N SER A 56 -7.50 3.96 6.39
CA SER A 56 -6.80 3.18 5.38
C SER A 56 -6.26 4.10 4.29
N ASP A 57 -5.33 3.59 3.48
CA ASP A 57 -5.11 4.13 2.14
C ASP A 57 -6.28 3.79 1.18
N THR A 58 -6.11 4.05 -0.11
CA THR A 58 -7.15 3.85 -1.14
C THR A 58 -7.41 2.38 -1.51
N ASN A 59 -6.54 1.46 -1.09
CA ASN A 59 -6.49 0.08 -1.58
C ASN A 59 -7.13 -0.93 -0.62
N GLY A 60 -7.85 -0.43 0.38
CA GLY A 60 -8.64 -1.23 1.30
C GLY A 60 -9.41 -0.36 2.27
N PHE A 61 -9.96 -0.99 3.30
CA PHE A 61 -10.63 -0.31 4.40
C PHE A 61 -10.35 -0.98 5.74
N VAL A 62 -10.60 -0.24 6.82
CA VAL A 62 -10.55 -0.78 8.18
C VAL A 62 -11.95 -1.06 8.69
N SER A 63 -12.16 -2.24 9.25
CA SER A 63 -13.35 -2.60 10.02
C SER A 63 -12.99 -2.90 11.47
N GLY A 64 -14.00 -3.08 12.33
CA GLY A 64 -13.82 -3.35 13.75
C GLY A 64 -14.17 -2.16 14.66
N SER A 65 -13.56 -2.12 15.84
CA SER A 65 -14.03 -1.30 16.95
C SER A 65 -13.40 0.10 16.98
N ASN A 66 -13.78 0.97 16.05
CA ASN A 66 -13.40 2.40 16.08
C ASN A 66 -14.18 3.19 17.14
N GLY A 67 -13.59 4.28 17.63
CA GLY A 67 -14.24 5.23 18.53
C GLY A 67 -13.75 5.17 19.97
N TRP A 68 -14.61 5.52 20.92
CA TRP A 68 -14.26 5.56 22.35
C TRP A 68 -14.33 4.19 23.00
N HIS A 69 -13.33 3.91 23.84
CA HIS A 69 -13.18 2.66 24.57
C HIS A 69 -12.90 2.91 26.05
N GLY A 70 -13.40 2.04 26.93
CA GLY A 70 -13.05 2.08 28.34
C GLY A 70 -11.54 1.88 28.56
N ALA A 71 -10.92 2.68 29.42
CA ALA A 71 -9.49 2.54 29.68
C ALA A 71 -9.15 1.13 30.22
N GLY A 72 -8.12 0.51 29.65
CA GLY A 72 -7.71 -0.87 29.96
C GLY A 72 -8.47 -1.96 29.18
N SER A 73 -9.44 -1.60 28.33
CA SER A 73 -10.02 -2.55 27.37
C SER A 73 -9.07 -2.85 26.21
N THR A 74 -9.51 -3.72 25.30
CA THR A 74 -8.82 -4.01 24.04
C THR A 74 -9.75 -3.71 22.87
N GLY A 75 -9.32 -2.84 21.96
CA GLY A 75 -9.94 -2.67 20.65
C GLY A 75 -9.39 -3.68 19.66
N ILE A 76 -10.20 -4.08 18.68
CA ILE A 76 -9.80 -5.00 17.59
C ILE A 76 -10.12 -4.32 16.26
N LEU A 77 -9.13 -4.28 15.38
CA LEU A 77 -9.26 -3.72 14.04
C LEU A 77 -8.85 -4.76 13.00
N ASP A 78 -9.61 -4.83 11.91
CA ASP A 78 -9.37 -5.71 10.78
C ASP A 78 -9.10 -4.86 9.54
N ALA A 79 -7.97 -5.09 8.89
CA ALA A 79 -7.67 -4.52 7.59
C ALA A 79 -8.22 -5.43 6.49
N VAL A 80 -9.10 -4.90 5.65
CA VAL A 80 -9.72 -5.63 4.55
C VAL A 80 -9.22 -5.01 3.25
N ALA A 81 -8.44 -5.79 2.49
CA ALA A 81 -7.89 -5.34 1.21
C ALA A 81 -8.98 -5.33 0.13
N ASN A 82 -8.87 -4.40 -0.81
CA ASN A 82 -9.64 -4.45 -2.05
C ASN A 82 -9.09 -5.56 -2.97
N GLU A 83 -9.82 -5.83 -4.05
CA GLU A 83 -9.42 -6.77 -5.09
C GLU A 83 -8.02 -6.43 -5.65
N HIS A 84 -7.22 -7.47 -5.91
CA HIS A 84 -5.81 -7.39 -6.35
C HIS A 84 -4.82 -6.72 -5.37
N TYR A 85 -5.23 -6.44 -4.13
CA TYR A 85 -4.35 -5.94 -3.07
C TYR A 85 -4.28 -6.90 -1.88
N VAL A 86 -3.22 -6.74 -1.09
CA VAL A 86 -3.04 -7.44 0.20
C VAL A 86 -2.68 -6.43 1.29
N PHE A 87 -3.05 -6.76 2.53
CA PHE A 87 -2.61 -6.01 3.69
C PHE A 87 -1.08 -6.08 3.81
N ASP A 88 -0.44 -4.91 3.93
CA ASP A 88 0.99 -4.81 4.13
C ASP A 88 1.32 -4.61 5.61
N SER A 89 0.80 -3.53 6.20
CA SER A 89 1.16 -3.14 7.56
C SER A 89 0.20 -2.12 8.17
N TRP A 90 0.16 -2.08 9.50
CA TRP A 90 -0.39 -0.98 10.27
C TRP A 90 0.73 0.02 10.57
N SER A 91 0.42 1.31 10.47
CA SER A 91 1.31 2.41 10.84
C SER A 91 0.61 3.42 11.77
N GLY A 92 1.36 4.37 12.33
CA GLY A 92 0.84 5.43 13.21
C GLY A 92 1.30 5.23 14.64
N THR A 93 0.37 5.21 15.60
CA THR A 93 0.73 4.98 17.02
C THR A 93 1.24 3.56 17.26
N ILE A 94 0.80 2.60 16.44
CA ILE A 94 1.21 1.19 16.50
C ILE A 94 1.67 0.78 15.12
N ASN A 95 2.89 0.24 15.03
CA ASN A 95 3.42 -0.37 13.81
C ASN A 95 3.37 -1.89 13.97
N SER A 96 2.72 -2.59 13.05
CA SER A 96 2.48 -4.03 13.14
C SER A 96 2.15 -4.63 11.79
N THR A 97 2.57 -5.86 11.54
CA THR A 97 2.15 -6.65 10.37
C THR A 97 1.06 -7.68 10.73
N ASN A 98 0.58 -7.68 11.98
CA ASN A 98 -0.51 -8.55 12.39
C ASN A 98 -1.86 -7.99 11.94
N ASN A 99 -2.68 -8.85 11.34
CA ASN A 99 -4.07 -8.58 11.00
C ASN A 99 -4.88 -9.84 11.36
N PRO A 100 -5.83 -9.78 12.32
CA PRO A 100 -6.35 -8.59 13.01
C PRO A 100 -5.34 -7.90 13.95
N LEU A 101 -5.52 -6.60 14.19
CA LEU A 101 -4.76 -5.80 15.14
C LEU A 101 -5.48 -5.67 16.49
N TYR A 102 -4.81 -6.06 17.56
CA TYR A 102 -5.29 -5.93 18.94
C TYR A 102 -4.64 -4.71 19.60
N VAL A 103 -5.45 -3.76 20.06
CA VAL A 103 -5.01 -2.47 20.62
C VAL A 103 -5.39 -2.36 22.08
N ALA A 104 -4.41 -2.32 22.99
CA ALA A 104 -4.66 -2.06 24.40
C ALA A 104 -4.99 -0.58 24.64
N MET A 105 -6.17 -0.29 25.18
CA MET A 105 -6.68 1.08 25.34
C MET A 105 -6.20 1.74 26.64
N ASN A 106 -4.88 1.88 26.80
CA ASN A 106 -4.27 2.61 27.91
C ASN A 106 -4.12 4.13 27.64
N SER A 107 -4.11 4.50 26.36
CA SER A 107 -4.08 5.86 25.82
C SER A 107 -4.89 5.95 24.51
N PRO A 108 -5.17 7.15 24.00
CA PRO A 108 -5.70 7.29 22.65
C PRO A 108 -4.70 6.77 21.61
N HIS A 109 -5.20 6.15 20.55
CA HIS A 109 -4.41 5.60 19.44
C HIS A 109 -5.00 6.04 18.11
N THR A 110 -4.12 6.31 17.14
CA THR A 110 -4.48 6.51 15.73
C THR A 110 -3.62 5.60 14.86
N VAL A 111 -4.25 4.71 14.09
CA VAL A 111 -3.55 3.76 13.22
C VAL A 111 -4.04 3.86 11.78
N GLN A 112 -3.17 3.55 10.82
CA GLN A 112 -3.50 3.48 9.41
C GLN A 112 -3.19 2.07 8.87
N ALA A 113 -4.14 1.46 8.18
CA ALA A 113 -3.88 0.25 7.38
C ALA A 113 -3.27 0.65 6.04
N ASN A 114 -2.15 0.01 5.70
CA ASN A 114 -1.45 0.16 4.43
C ASN A 114 -1.56 -1.15 3.65
N PHE A 115 -1.77 -1.03 2.36
CA PHE A 115 -1.96 -2.16 1.45
C PHE A 115 -1.01 -2.03 0.26
N LYS A 116 -0.67 -3.17 -0.34
CA LYS A 116 0.18 -3.24 -1.53
C LYS A 116 -0.41 -4.19 -2.56
N GLU A 117 0.02 -4.06 -3.80
CA GLU A 117 -0.43 -4.94 -4.88
C GLU A 117 -0.13 -6.40 -4.55
N LYS A 118 -1.07 -7.27 -4.92
CA LYS A 118 -0.88 -8.71 -4.85
C LYS A 118 -0.08 -9.13 -6.08
N LEU A 119 1.10 -9.68 -5.83
CA LEU A 119 2.04 -10.12 -6.87
C LEU A 119 2.13 -11.64 -6.89
N THR A 120 2.38 -12.19 -8.08
CA THR A 120 2.79 -13.58 -8.30
C THR A 120 4.23 -13.83 -7.83
N GLU A 121 4.72 -15.08 -7.99
CA GLU A 121 6.09 -15.46 -7.63
C GLU A 121 7.15 -14.67 -8.41
N MET A 122 6.90 -14.36 -9.69
CA MET A 122 7.84 -13.57 -10.50
C MET A 122 7.62 -12.05 -10.40
N GLY A 123 6.72 -11.59 -9.52
CA GLY A 123 6.48 -10.16 -9.29
C GLY A 123 5.48 -9.51 -10.25
N THR A 124 4.68 -10.29 -10.96
CA THR A 124 3.61 -9.78 -11.84
C THR A 124 2.37 -9.43 -11.01
N PRO A 125 1.80 -8.22 -11.11
CA PRO A 125 0.56 -7.87 -10.40
C PRO A 125 -0.63 -8.69 -10.89
N GLU A 126 -1.43 -9.22 -9.97
CA GLU A 126 -2.64 -9.97 -10.32
C GLU A 126 -3.63 -9.12 -11.14
N LYS A 127 -3.73 -7.82 -10.83
CA LYS A 127 -4.54 -6.88 -11.61
C LYS A 127 -4.12 -6.85 -13.09
N TRP A 128 -2.81 -6.86 -13.36
CA TRP A 128 -2.30 -6.83 -14.73
C TRP A 128 -2.60 -8.15 -15.44
N LEU A 129 -2.51 -9.28 -14.74
CA LEU A 129 -2.91 -10.59 -15.30
C LEU A 129 -4.40 -10.61 -15.67
N ASP A 130 -5.26 -10.14 -14.76
CA ASP A 130 -6.71 -10.08 -14.99
C ASP A 130 -7.06 -9.16 -16.17
N GLU A 131 -6.39 -8.01 -16.30
CA GLU A 131 -6.54 -7.10 -17.45
C GLU A 131 -6.17 -7.76 -18.79
N HIS A 132 -5.28 -8.76 -18.77
CA HIS A 132 -4.87 -9.56 -19.93
C HIS A 132 -5.62 -10.90 -20.05
N ASN A 133 -6.57 -11.18 -19.15
CA ASN A 133 -7.30 -12.45 -19.06
C ASN A 133 -6.38 -13.66 -18.85
N LEU A 134 -5.39 -13.51 -17.96
CA LEU A 134 -4.42 -14.55 -17.59
C LEU A 134 -4.56 -14.89 -16.10
N ASP A 135 -4.28 -16.15 -15.76
CA ASP A 135 -4.36 -16.64 -14.37
C ASP A 135 -2.98 -16.89 -13.73
N GLU A 136 -1.92 -17.03 -14.54
CA GLU A 136 -0.55 -17.38 -14.11
C GLU A 136 0.48 -16.62 -14.96
N ASP A 137 1.70 -16.46 -14.45
CA ASP A 137 2.75 -15.64 -15.06
C ASP A 137 3.96 -16.43 -15.62
N LEU A 138 4.01 -17.74 -15.39
CA LEU A 138 5.02 -18.67 -15.93
C LEU A 138 4.56 -19.37 -17.22
N THR A 139 3.56 -18.80 -17.90
CA THR A 139 3.04 -19.28 -19.18
C THR A 139 3.52 -18.42 -20.33
N ASP A 140 3.48 -18.98 -21.54
CA ASP A 140 3.70 -18.29 -22.81
C ASP A 140 2.42 -18.48 -23.65
N PRO A 141 1.42 -17.59 -23.50
CA PRO A 141 0.09 -17.79 -24.08
C PRO A 141 0.08 -17.75 -25.61
N ASP A 142 0.94 -16.93 -26.21
CA ASP A 142 0.98 -16.69 -27.65
C ASP A 142 2.10 -17.45 -28.38
N LYS A 143 3.02 -18.07 -27.63
CA LYS A 143 4.10 -18.95 -28.09
C LYS A 143 5.20 -18.24 -28.85
N ASP A 144 5.46 -16.99 -28.48
CA ASP A 144 6.58 -16.22 -29.03
C ASP A 144 7.93 -16.50 -28.33
N GLY A 145 7.90 -17.30 -27.26
CA GLY A 145 9.07 -17.70 -26.48
C GLY A 145 9.35 -16.82 -25.27
N HIS A 146 8.47 -15.88 -24.93
CA HIS A 146 8.54 -15.08 -23.71
C HIS A 146 7.48 -15.50 -22.71
N TYR A 147 7.88 -15.62 -21.44
CA TYR A 147 6.91 -15.84 -20.38
C TYR A 147 6.17 -14.55 -20.04
N THR A 148 4.93 -14.68 -19.61
CA THR A 148 4.05 -13.57 -19.22
C THR A 148 4.70 -12.57 -18.26
N TRP A 149 5.50 -13.04 -17.28
CA TRP A 149 6.24 -12.14 -16.39
C TRP A 149 7.35 -11.33 -17.10
N GLU A 150 8.02 -11.92 -18.10
CA GLU A 150 9.04 -11.24 -18.91
C GLU A 150 8.41 -10.12 -19.72
N GLU A 151 7.19 -10.35 -20.20
CA GLU A 151 6.42 -9.38 -20.97
C GLU A 151 5.89 -8.23 -20.12
N TYR A 152 5.42 -8.52 -18.91
CA TYR A 152 5.11 -7.48 -17.93
C TYR A 152 6.33 -6.56 -17.67
N VAL A 153 7.51 -7.16 -17.48
CA VAL A 153 8.76 -6.41 -17.30
C VAL A 153 9.13 -5.65 -18.58
N ALA A 154 8.90 -6.22 -19.76
CA ALA A 154 9.20 -5.60 -21.05
C ALA A 154 8.21 -4.51 -21.48
N ASP A 155 7.05 -4.43 -20.82
CA ASP A 155 5.91 -3.60 -21.21
C ASP A 155 5.30 -4.04 -22.56
N THR A 156 5.21 -5.36 -22.76
CA THR A 156 4.63 -5.99 -23.94
C THR A 156 3.30 -6.70 -23.63
N VAL A 157 2.62 -7.16 -24.68
CA VAL A 157 1.27 -7.75 -24.60
C VAL A 157 1.35 -9.28 -24.73
N PRO A 158 1.07 -10.04 -23.65
CA PRO A 158 1.28 -11.50 -23.56
C PRO A 158 0.36 -12.40 -24.38
N THR A 159 -0.47 -11.79 -25.21
CA THR A 159 -1.41 -12.49 -26.07
C THR A 159 -1.22 -12.08 -27.54
N ASN A 160 -0.12 -11.41 -27.87
CA ASN A 160 0.17 -10.90 -29.19
C ASN A 160 1.63 -11.18 -29.58
N THR A 161 1.81 -12.19 -30.44
CA THR A 161 3.13 -12.67 -30.89
C THR A 161 4.00 -11.62 -31.57
N GLU A 162 3.44 -10.49 -32.03
CA GLU A 162 4.21 -9.39 -32.62
C GLU A 162 4.70 -8.37 -31.57
N SER A 163 4.10 -8.39 -30.39
CA SER A 163 4.43 -7.52 -29.26
C SER A 163 5.50 -8.17 -28.40
N VAL A 164 6.73 -8.24 -28.91
CA VAL A 164 7.84 -8.91 -28.21
C VAL A 164 9.06 -8.00 -28.08
N PHE A 165 9.71 -7.96 -26.91
CA PHE A 165 10.99 -7.28 -26.75
C PHE A 165 12.12 -8.20 -27.21
N TYR A 166 12.87 -7.77 -28.22
CA TYR A 166 13.97 -8.56 -28.76
C TYR A 166 15.14 -7.71 -29.24
N THR A 167 16.30 -8.36 -29.31
CA THR A 167 17.55 -7.77 -29.78
C THR A 167 17.87 -8.26 -31.19
N SER A 168 18.25 -7.35 -32.08
CA SER A 168 18.70 -7.68 -33.44
C SER A 168 20.00 -6.94 -33.78
N ILE A 169 20.67 -7.36 -34.86
CA ILE A 169 21.89 -6.71 -35.36
C ILE A 169 21.55 -6.04 -36.69
N ASN A 170 21.93 -4.77 -36.84
CA ASN A 170 21.76 -4.00 -38.08
C ASN A 170 23.12 -3.52 -38.60
N GLY A 171 23.80 -4.40 -39.34
CA GLY A 171 25.16 -4.18 -39.82
C GLY A 171 26.24 -4.51 -38.78
N PRO A 172 27.51 -4.21 -39.07
CA PRO A 172 28.65 -4.76 -38.30
C PRO A 172 28.85 -4.13 -36.91
N SER A 173 28.21 -3.00 -36.63
CA SER A 173 28.51 -2.19 -35.43
C SER A 173 27.26 -1.60 -34.78
N ASN A 174 26.07 -2.11 -35.09
CA ASN A 174 24.84 -1.62 -34.46
C ASN A 174 23.99 -2.78 -33.96
N VAL A 175 23.72 -2.77 -32.67
CA VAL A 175 22.73 -3.62 -32.04
C VAL A 175 21.45 -2.82 -31.85
N VAL A 176 20.32 -3.38 -32.22
CA VAL A 176 19.01 -2.74 -32.11
C VAL A 176 18.21 -3.43 -31.02
N LEU A 177 17.72 -2.64 -30.08
CA LEU A 177 16.70 -3.05 -29.11
C LEU A 177 15.34 -2.67 -29.70
N ASN A 178 14.45 -3.63 -29.91
CA ASN A 178 13.16 -3.42 -30.56
C ASN A 178 12.02 -3.48 -29.54
N ASN A 179 10.92 -2.78 -29.82
CA ASN A 179 9.74 -2.70 -28.97
C ASN A 179 10.06 -2.25 -27.53
N THR A 180 10.79 -1.13 -27.42
CA THR A 180 11.13 -0.53 -26.12
C THR A 180 9.99 0.37 -25.63
N SER A 181 9.82 0.52 -24.32
CA SER A 181 8.80 1.37 -23.69
C SER A 181 9.41 2.56 -22.93
N LEU A 182 8.66 3.65 -22.82
CA LEU A 182 9.09 4.91 -22.20
C LEU A 182 9.35 4.79 -20.69
N GLU A 183 8.70 3.84 -20.01
CA GLU A 183 8.79 3.65 -18.55
C GLU A 183 9.66 2.45 -18.17
N ARG A 184 10.58 2.07 -19.06
CA ARG A 184 11.52 0.97 -18.85
C ARG A 184 12.96 1.44 -19.09
N THR A 185 13.88 0.83 -18.38
CA THR A 185 15.31 0.98 -18.64
C THR A 185 15.89 -0.26 -19.28
N TYR A 186 16.76 -0.03 -20.23
CA TYR A 186 17.36 -1.06 -21.07
C TYR A 186 18.87 -1.10 -20.86
N GLY A 187 19.43 -2.27 -21.15
CA GLY A 187 20.86 -2.49 -21.20
C GLY A 187 21.23 -3.45 -22.29
N LEU A 188 22.52 -3.51 -22.57
CA LEU A 188 23.09 -4.47 -23.51
C LEU A 188 24.19 -5.23 -22.80
N ASN A 189 24.12 -6.55 -22.90
CA ASN A 189 25.18 -7.45 -22.49
C ASN A 189 25.81 -8.09 -23.73
N TYR A 190 27.05 -8.57 -23.57
CA TYR A 190 27.77 -9.29 -24.61
C TYR A 190 28.55 -10.47 -24.06
N ARG A 191 28.93 -11.39 -24.94
CA ARG A 191 29.89 -12.48 -24.68
C ARG A 191 30.56 -12.92 -25.97
N GLU A 192 31.72 -13.58 -25.87
CA GLU A 192 32.55 -13.97 -27.02
C GLU A 192 32.23 -15.39 -27.56
N SER A 193 31.32 -16.11 -26.91
CA SER A 193 30.87 -17.44 -27.32
C SER A 193 29.36 -17.60 -27.11
N LEU A 194 28.69 -18.27 -28.06
CA LEU A 194 27.26 -18.63 -27.94
C LEU A 194 26.98 -19.63 -26.82
N THR A 195 27.98 -20.41 -26.39
CA THR A 195 27.76 -21.56 -25.51
C THR A 195 28.56 -21.52 -24.22
N ASP A 196 29.56 -20.63 -24.13
CA ASP A 196 30.47 -20.56 -23.00
C ASP A 196 30.67 -19.12 -22.51
N GLY A 197 31.09 -18.97 -21.26
CA GLY A 197 31.32 -17.70 -20.60
C GLY A 197 30.05 -17.03 -20.05
N ALA A 198 30.26 -16.18 -19.04
CA ALA A 198 29.21 -15.35 -18.48
C ALA A 198 28.95 -14.12 -19.39
N TRP A 199 27.70 -13.68 -19.43
CA TRP A 199 27.35 -12.39 -20.03
C TRP A 199 28.05 -11.24 -19.30
N GLN A 200 28.67 -10.35 -20.06
CA GLN A 200 29.33 -9.15 -19.57
C GLN A 200 28.49 -7.93 -19.94
N ASN A 201 28.42 -6.94 -19.04
CA ASN A 201 27.70 -5.71 -19.33
C ASN A 201 28.46 -4.87 -20.35
N TYR A 202 27.77 -4.46 -21.43
CA TYR A 202 28.27 -3.48 -22.40
C TYR A 202 27.81 -2.08 -22.01
N THR A 203 26.51 -1.91 -21.76
CA THR A 203 25.91 -0.66 -21.29
C THR A 203 24.61 -0.96 -20.54
N ASN A 204 24.12 -0.01 -19.74
CA ASN A 204 22.88 -0.10 -18.98
C ASN A 204 22.25 1.28 -18.74
N GLY A 205 21.04 1.31 -18.17
CA GLY A 205 20.38 2.56 -17.80
C GLY A 205 19.90 3.39 -18.99
N ILE A 206 19.68 2.77 -20.15
CA ILE A 206 19.15 3.46 -21.33
C ILE A 206 17.64 3.56 -21.19
N THR A 207 17.11 4.77 -21.03
CA THR A 207 15.66 5.00 -21.03
C THR A 207 15.07 4.63 -22.39
N GLY A 208 14.01 3.80 -22.39
CA GLY A 208 13.33 3.43 -23.63
C GLY A 208 12.60 4.59 -24.29
N ASN A 209 12.30 4.43 -25.58
CA ASN A 209 11.74 5.51 -26.40
C ASN A 209 10.35 5.21 -27.00
N GLY A 210 9.73 4.08 -26.64
CA GLY A 210 8.46 3.65 -27.23
C GLY A 210 8.60 2.95 -28.60
N GLY A 211 9.82 2.66 -29.04
CA GLY A 211 10.10 2.05 -30.34
C GLY A 211 11.45 1.34 -30.36
N SER A 212 12.14 1.37 -31.50
CA SER A 212 13.48 0.77 -31.61
C SER A 212 14.58 1.76 -31.24
N MET A 213 15.61 1.26 -30.54
CA MET A 213 16.82 2.00 -30.18
C MET A 213 18.05 1.33 -30.76
N SER A 214 18.96 2.11 -31.34
CA SER A 214 20.25 1.60 -31.83
C SER A 214 21.37 1.89 -30.84
N ILE A 215 22.17 0.88 -30.53
CA ILE A 215 23.37 0.97 -29.71
C ILE A 215 24.56 0.69 -30.63
N HIS A 216 25.45 1.67 -30.73
CA HIS A 216 26.70 1.49 -31.46
C HIS A 216 27.65 0.60 -30.65
N VAL A 217 28.20 -0.43 -31.29
CA VAL A 217 29.17 -1.35 -30.70
C VAL A 217 30.46 -1.30 -31.49
N ASP A 218 31.59 -1.08 -30.81
CA ASP A 218 32.90 -0.95 -31.48
C ASP A 218 33.28 -2.26 -32.16
N ALA A 219 33.34 -2.34 -33.49
CA ALA A 219 33.79 -3.57 -34.16
C ALA A 219 35.27 -3.85 -33.81
N LYS A 220 35.56 -4.98 -33.13
CA LYS A 220 36.94 -5.39 -32.82
C LYS A 220 37.50 -6.31 -33.91
N GLU A 221 37.84 -5.76 -35.06
CA GLU A 221 38.44 -6.50 -36.20
C GLU A 221 37.58 -7.67 -36.76
N GLU A 222 37.98 -8.24 -37.89
CA GLU A 222 37.21 -9.28 -38.61
C GLU A 222 37.03 -10.61 -37.84
N SER A 223 37.62 -10.74 -36.65
CA SER A 223 37.53 -11.94 -35.79
C SER A 223 36.60 -11.81 -34.57
N ASP A 224 35.87 -10.70 -34.48
CA ASP A 224 35.00 -10.39 -33.35
C ASP A 224 33.71 -11.24 -33.34
N ASN A 225 33.72 -12.34 -32.60
CA ASN A 225 32.54 -13.21 -32.40
C ASN A 225 31.73 -12.79 -31.17
N ARG A 226 31.40 -11.51 -31.03
CA ARG A 226 30.53 -11.05 -29.95
C ARG A 226 29.06 -11.37 -30.23
N HIS A 227 28.43 -11.96 -29.23
CA HIS A 227 26.99 -12.18 -29.16
C HIS A 227 26.40 -11.20 -28.18
N TYR A 228 25.18 -10.76 -28.46
CA TYR A 228 24.53 -9.69 -27.72
C TYR A 228 23.19 -10.15 -27.14
N GLN A 229 22.87 -9.63 -25.97
CA GLN A 229 21.59 -9.82 -25.31
C GLN A 229 21.13 -8.49 -24.73
N GLY A 230 19.99 -8.01 -25.20
CA GLY A 230 19.27 -6.91 -24.59
C GLY A 230 18.69 -7.31 -23.25
N THR A 231 18.66 -6.36 -22.33
CA THR A 231 18.03 -6.52 -21.03
C THR A 231 17.04 -5.38 -20.84
N VAL A 232 15.94 -5.65 -20.15
CA VAL A 232 14.90 -4.68 -19.82
C VAL A 232 14.61 -4.77 -18.32
N ARG A 233 14.31 -3.62 -17.72
CA ARG A 233 13.93 -3.50 -16.32
C ARG A 233 12.78 -2.52 -16.19
N LYS A 234 11.82 -2.87 -15.34
CA LYS A 234 10.83 -1.94 -14.79
C LYS A 234 11.46 -1.25 -13.59
N GLU A 235 11.44 0.09 -13.55
CA GLU A 235 11.84 0.82 -12.35
C GLU A 235 10.69 0.71 -11.33
N GLU A 236 11.03 0.40 -10.07
CA GLU A 236 10.09 0.34 -8.93
C GLU A 236 9.73 1.73 -8.40
#